data_AF-A0A9E1T5U2-F1
#
_entry.id   AF-A0A9E1T5U2-F1
#
_cell.length_a   1.000
_cell.length_b   1.000
_cell.length_c   1.000
_cell.angle_alpha   90.00
_cell.angle_beta   90.00
_cell.angle_gamma   90.00
#
_symmetry.space_group_name_H-M   'P 1'
#
loop_
_entity.id
_entity.type
_entity.pdbx_description
1 polymer ?
#
loop_
_entity_poly.entity_id
_entity_poly.type
_entity_poly.pdbx_seq_one_letter_code
_entity_poly.pdbx_strand_id
1 'polypeptide(L)'
;MSGKQMNESSSIISEWLLGKSKQQRAEVLHANSGQAGSSLNMPIEGVLEQFAARILLACADDLGLSTMELSGLLQEPRKDALACLITVIRDDE
;
A
#
# COMPACT_ATOMS: atom_id res chain seq x y z
N MET A 1 13.15 -12.43 20.94
CA MET A 1 12.88 -11.13 20.30
C MET A 1 13.78 -11.04 19.09
N SER A 2 13.33 -11.53 17.93
CA SER A 2 14.12 -11.41 16.70
C SER A 2 13.89 -10.02 16.12
N GLY A 3 14.90 -9.16 16.27
CA GLY A 3 15.00 -7.93 15.50
C GLY A 3 15.03 -8.30 14.02
N LYS A 4 13.93 -8.03 13.33
CA LYS A 4 13.86 -8.13 11.88
C LYS A 4 14.83 -7.08 11.35
N GLN A 5 15.92 -7.51 10.70
CA GLN A 5 16.81 -6.62 9.98
C GLN A 5 15.95 -5.77 9.05
N MET A 6 15.95 -4.46 9.29
CA MET A 6 15.37 -3.47 8.40
C MET A 6 16.16 -3.59 7.10
N ASN A 7 15.57 -4.23 6.10
CA ASN A 7 16.14 -4.24 4.76
C ASN A 7 16.15 -2.77 4.33
N GLU A 8 17.33 -2.20 4.03
CA GLU A 8 17.58 -0.76 3.85
C GLU A 8 16.80 -0.11 2.67
N SER A 9 15.79 -0.80 2.14
CA SER A 9 14.96 -0.40 1.01
C SER A 9 13.46 -0.64 1.23
N SER A 10 13.04 -1.10 2.41
CA SER A 10 11.61 -1.33 2.70
C SER A 10 10.98 -0.08 3.30
N SER A 11 9.99 0.50 2.61
CA SER A 11 9.21 1.63 3.14
C SER A 11 8.32 1.20 4.30
N ILE A 12 7.85 2.16 5.09
CA ILE A 12 6.88 1.93 6.18
C ILE A 12 5.62 1.22 5.67
N ILE A 13 5.17 1.55 4.45
CA ILE A 13 4.02 0.89 3.84
C ILE A 13 4.34 -0.57 3.51
N SER A 14 5.54 -0.85 2.99
CA SER A 14 5.99 -2.23 2.72
C SER A 14 6.09 -3.05 4.00
N GLU A 15 6.62 -2.48 5.08
CA GLU A 15 6.69 -3.18 6.37
C GLU A 15 5.33 -3.45 6.98
N TRP A 16 4.43 -2.45 6.92
CA TRP A 16 3.05 -2.58 7.34
C TRP A 16 2.34 -3.73 6.62
N LEU A 17 2.49 -3.80 5.30
CA LEU A 17 1.87 -4.84 4.48
C LEU A 17 2.49 -6.21 4.73
N LEU A 18 3.82 -6.29 4.86
CA LEU A 18 4.54 -7.52 5.20
C LEU A 18 4.22 -8.04 6.61
N GLY A 19 3.78 -7.16 7.52
CA GLY A 19 3.27 -7.50 8.84
C GLY A 19 1.89 -8.18 8.82
N LYS A 20 1.14 -8.07 7.73
CA LYS A 20 -0.19 -8.69 7.56
C LYS A 20 -0.10 -10.13 7.04
N SER A 21 -1.10 -10.95 7.38
CA SER A 21 -1.28 -12.29 6.80
C SER A 21 -1.68 -12.21 5.32
N LYS A 22 -1.55 -13.31 4.56
CA LYS A 22 -1.99 -13.35 3.14
C LYS A 22 -3.44 -12.91 2.96
N GLN A 23 -4.34 -13.40 3.82
CA GLN A 23 -5.76 -13.04 3.78
C GLN A 23 -5.95 -11.53 4.03
N GLN A 24 -5.28 -10.96 5.03
CA GLN A 24 -5.36 -9.54 5.33
C GLN A 24 -4.79 -8.66 4.20
N ARG A 25 -3.74 -9.12 3.51
CA ARG A 25 -3.22 -8.42 2.32
C ARG A 25 -4.24 -8.43 1.18
N ALA A 26 -4.88 -9.57 0.92
CA ALA A 26 -5.94 -9.68 -0.08
C ALA A 26 -7.15 -8.80 0.27
N GLU A 27 -7.56 -8.75 1.53
CA GLU A 27 -8.63 -7.87 2.00
C GLU A 27 -8.30 -6.39 1.78
N VAL A 28 -7.06 -5.97 2.09
CA VAL A 28 -6.57 -4.61 1.79
C VAL A 28 -6.62 -4.33 0.29
N LEU A 29 -6.18 -5.26 -0.57
CA LEU A 29 -6.28 -5.07 -2.02
C LEU A 29 -7.73 -4.96 -2.48
N HIS A 30 -8.61 -5.87 -2.06
CA HIS A 30 -10.01 -5.89 -2.46
C HIS A 30 -10.74 -4.62 -2.01
N ALA A 31 -10.59 -4.22 -0.75
CA ALA A 31 -11.21 -3.02 -0.21
C ALA A 31 -10.77 -1.75 -0.97
N ASN A 32 -9.51 -1.70 -1.41
CA ASN A 32 -8.96 -0.52 -2.08
C ASN A 32 -9.10 -0.57 -3.62
N SER A 33 -9.36 -1.75 -4.21
CA SER A 33 -9.68 -1.94 -5.63
C SER A 33 -11.11 -1.54 -6.02
N GLY A 34 -12.01 -1.42 -5.03
CA GLY A 34 -13.43 -1.12 -5.23
C GLY A 34 -13.66 0.29 -5.76
N GLN A 35 -13.60 0.46 -7.08
CA GLN A 35 -14.20 1.50 -7.94
C GLN A 35 -13.52 1.59 -9.32
N ALA A 36 -12.43 0.85 -9.55
CA ALA A 36 -11.79 0.78 -10.87
C ALA A 36 -12.76 0.32 -11.98
N GLY A 37 -13.79 -0.47 -11.64
CA GLY A 37 -14.82 -0.94 -12.57
C GLY A 37 -15.75 0.15 -13.14
N SER A 38 -15.88 1.31 -12.49
CA SER A 38 -16.63 2.47 -13.03
C SER A 38 -15.74 3.41 -13.86
N SER A 39 -14.44 3.14 -13.92
CA SER A 39 -13.41 3.99 -14.50
C SER A 39 -12.99 3.56 -15.91
N LEU A 40 -13.94 3.07 -16.73
CA LEU A 40 -13.68 2.62 -18.11
C LEU A 40 -12.96 3.65 -19.00
N ASN A 41 -12.93 4.93 -18.60
CA ASN A 41 -12.26 6.02 -19.30
C ASN A 41 -11.06 6.62 -18.54
N MET A 42 -10.65 6.07 -17.40
CA MET A 42 -9.50 6.58 -16.66
C MET A 42 -8.21 5.97 -17.20
N PRO A 43 -7.17 6.77 -17.49
CA PRO A 43 -5.84 6.25 -17.78
C PRO A 43 -5.37 5.34 -16.65
N ILE A 44 -4.60 4.30 -17.00
CA ILE A 44 -4.09 3.32 -16.03
C ILE A 44 -3.30 4.01 -14.91
N GLU A 45 -2.59 5.08 -15.22
CA GLU A 45 -1.87 5.91 -14.26
C GLU A 45 -2.81 6.50 -13.20
N GLY A 46 -3.99 6.99 -13.60
CA GLY A 46 -4.99 7.53 -12.67
C GLY A 46 -5.58 6.46 -11.77
N VAL A 47 -5.77 5.24 -12.29
CA VAL A 47 -6.22 4.08 -11.49
C VAL A 47 -5.15 3.71 -10.45
N LEU A 48 -3.88 3.68 -10.86
CA LEU A 48 -2.74 3.40 -9.99
C LEU A 48 -2.58 4.48 -8.91
N GLU A 49 -2.76 5.76 -9.25
CA GLU A 49 -2.72 6.86 -8.28
C GLU A 49 -3.82 6.78 -7.23
N GLN A 50 -5.05 6.48 -7.64
CA GLN A 50 -6.16 6.28 -6.70
C GLN A 50 -5.90 5.11 -5.76
N PHE A 51 -5.35 4.02 -6.31
CA PHE A 51 -5.00 2.87 -5.51
C PHE A 51 -3.91 3.21 -4.49
N ALA A 52 -2.84 3.87 -4.92
CA ALA A 52 -1.75 4.31 -4.06
C ALA A 52 -2.24 5.22 -2.92
N ALA A 53 -3.13 6.17 -3.22
CA ALA A 53 -3.72 7.07 -2.22
C ALA A 53 -4.56 6.31 -1.18
N ARG A 54 -5.31 5.30 -1.61
CA ARG A 54 -6.14 4.46 -0.72
C ARG A 54 -5.29 3.57 0.19
N ILE A 55 -4.21 3.00 -0.33
CA ILE A 55 -3.23 2.24 0.48
C ILE A 55 -2.56 3.14 1.51
N LEU A 56 -2.16 4.35 1.12
CA LEU A 56 -1.55 5.31 2.04
C LEU A 56 -2.52 5.68 3.18
N LEU A 57 -3.80 5.91 2.86
CA LEU A 57 -4.83 6.16 3.86
C LEU A 57 -5.00 4.97 4.81
N ALA A 58 -5.18 3.76 4.28
CA ALA A 58 -5.35 2.56 5.09
C ALA A 58 -4.14 2.27 6.00
N CYS A 59 -2.93 2.55 5.51
CA CYS A 59 -1.71 2.42 6.31
C CYS A 59 -1.65 3.48 7.42
N ALA A 60 -2.00 4.72 7.12
CA ALA A 60 -2.03 5.80 8.11
C ALA A 60 -3.04 5.49 9.22
N ASP A 61 -4.26 5.08 8.85
CA ASP A 61 -5.32 4.73 9.79
C ASP A 61 -4.91 3.58 10.73
N ASP A 62 -4.30 2.52 10.20
CA ASP A 62 -3.87 1.35 11.00
C ASP A 62 -2.69 1.67 11.93
N LEU A 63 -1.88 2.67 11.58
CA LEU A 63 -0.77 3.17 12.40
C LEU A 63 -1.19 4.28 13.38
N GLY A 64 -2.45 4.73 13.34
CA GLY A 64 -2.93 5.85 14.14
C GLY A 64 -2.32 7.19 13.75
N LEU A 65 -1.92 7.33 12.48
CA LEU A 65 -1.34 8.54 11.91
C LEU A 65 -2.35 9.22 10.97
N SER A 66 -2.22 10.52 10.78
CA SER A 66 -2.80 11.18 9.62
C SER A 66 -2.04 10.82 8.34
N THR A 67 -2.72 10.88 7.20
CA THR A 67 -2.08 10.69 5.89
C THR A 67 -0.93 11.68 5.65
N MET A 68 -1.01 12.89 6.24
CA MET A 68 0.04 13.91 6.15
C MET A 68 1.29 13.52 6.96
N GLU A 69 1.10 13.01 8.18
CA GLU A 69 2.20 12.50 9.01
C GLU A 69 2.89 11.32 8.33
N LEU A 70 2.12 10.35 7.83
CA LEU A 70 2.70 9.22 7.11
C LEU A 70 3.44 9.67 5.83
N SER A 71 2.87 10.61 5.08
CA SER A 71 3.53 11.18 3.89
C SER A 71 4.86 11.85 4.22
N GLY A 72 4.97 12.49 5.38
CA GLY A 72 6.22 13.10 5.85
C GLY A 72 7.32 12.09 6.21
N LEU A 73 6.97 10.81 6.40
CA LEU A 73 7.91 9.73 6.68
C LEU A 73 8.38 8.99 5.41
N LEU A 74 7.74 9.25 4.26
CA LEU A 74 8.03 8.58 3.00
C LEU A 74 8.81 9.51 2.08
N GLN A 75 9.85 8.97 1.44
CA GLN A 75 10.62 9.73 0.44
C GLN A 75 9.81 9.90 -0.85
N GLU A 76 9.08 8.86 -1.26
CA GLU A 76 8.23 8.89 -2.46
C GLU A 76 6.89 8.17 -2.20
N PRO A 77 5.94 8.78 -1.46
CA PRO A 77 4.74 8.11 -0.94
C PRO A 77 3.94 7.34 -2.00
N ARG A 78 3.84 7.87 -3.22
CA ARG A 78 3.17 7.20 -4.33
C ARG A 78 3.92 5.97 -4.83
N LYS A 79 5.25 6.07 -4.99
CA LYS A 79 6.05 4.92 -5.47
C LYS A 79 6.08 3.82 -4.42
N ASP A 80 6.15 4.18 -3.14
CA ASP A 80 6.11 3.25 -2.02
C ASP A 80 4.78 2.47 -1.97
N ALA A 81 3.65 3.15 -2.15
CA ALA A 81 2.34 2.52 -2.20
C ALA A 81 2.12 1.65 -3.46
N LEU A 82 2.72 2.01 -4.60
CA LEU A 82 2.69 1.19 -5.83
C LEU A 82 3.60 -0.04 -5.74
N ALA A 83 4.76 0.07 -5.08
CA ALA A 83 5.64 -1.07 -4.85
C ALA A 83 4.93 -2.15 -4.01
N CYS A 84 4.11 -1.73 -3.05
CA CYS A 84 3.28 -2.61 -2.24
C CYS A 84 2.29 -3.45 -3.07
N LEU A 85 1.73 -2.88 -4.13
CA LEU A 85 0.85 -3.58 -5.09
C LEU A 85 1.56 -4.77 -5.74
N ILE A 86 2.81 -4.54 -6.19
CA ILE A 86 3.63 -5.55 -6.86
C ILE A 86 3.98 -6.69 -5.87
N THR A 87 4.27 -6.36 -4.61
CA THR A 87 4.60 -7.36 -3.58
C THR A 87 3.44 -8.32 -3.32
N VAL A 88 2.19 -7.84 -3.25
CA VAL A 88 1.05 -8.72 -2.96
C VAL A 88 0.63 -9.54 -4.17
N ILE A 89 0.65 -8.97 -5.38
CA ILE A 89 0.33 -9.71 -6.62
C ILE A 89 1.26 -10.91 -6.80
N ARG A 90 2.56 -10.76 -6.48
CA ARG A 90 3.53 -11.85 -6.54
C ARG A 90 3.34 -12.93 -5.46
N ASP A 91 2.63 -12.65 -4.38
CA ASP A 91 2.36 -13.62 -3.31
C ASP A 91 1.11 -14.50 -3.59
N ASP A 92 0.30 -14.11 -4.59
CA ASP A 92 -0.89 -14.80 -5.09
C ASP A 92 -0.62 -15.75 -6.29
N GLU A 93 0.56 -15.66 -6.93
CA GLU A 93 1.08 -16.65 -7.90
C GLU A 93 1.76 -17.84 -7.19
#